data_AF-A0A356TEZ6-F1
#
_entry.id   AF-A0A356TEZ6-F1
#
_cell.length_a   1.000
_cell.length_b   1.000
_cell.length_c   1.000
_cell.angle_alpha   90.00
_cell.angle_beta   90.00
_cell.angle_gamma   90.00
#
_symmetry.space_group_name_H-M   'P 1'
#
loop_
_entity.id
_entity.type
_entity.pdbx_description
1 polymer ?
#
loop_
_entity_poly.entity_id
_entity_poly.type
_entity_poly.pdbx_seq_one_letter_code
_entity_poly.pdbx_strand_id
1 'polypeptide(L)'
;MLARHPCFSERLSSLAEAIVGGALGAPLDRPRSPERFWPADRFWYASPMLRQLGHRFERFFHATTPDPFVLAVGLTLVVFGLAALTTETSPLDVVRAWQGDAGFWSLLAFSMQMVLILVTGHALAATRPVRAGITWLARLPRTGAQAAALVAAVSIACALLNWGLGLIVGALLARDVGRACRARGIEAHYPLLVASGYAGLMCWHGGFSGTAPLKMTTAPDVERFLGAELAA
;
A
#
# COMPACT_ATOMS: atom_id res chain seq x y z
N MET A 1 -5.02 -31.55 -20.22
CA MET A 1 -6.36 -32.15 -20.07
C MET A 1 -6.70 -32.64 -18.65
N LEU A 2 -5.81 -32.50 -17.65
CA LEU A 2 -6.03 -32.99 -16.27
C LEU A 2 -6.53 -31.93 -15.27
N ALA A 3 -6.60 -30.65 -15.64
CA ALA A 3 -6.96 -29.55 -14.74
C ALA A 3 -8.48 -29.30 -14.59
N ARG A 4 -9.34 -30.13 -15.18
CA ARG A 4 -10.81 -29.98 -15.14
C ARG A 4 -11.52 -31.06 -14.31
N HIS A 5 -10.78 -31.87 -13.56
CA HIS A 5 -11.39 -32.77 -12.59
C HIS A 5 -11.76 -31.99 -11.31
N PRO A 6 -13.03 -32.00 -10.89
CA PRO A 6 -13.51 -31.19 -9.76
C PRO A 6 -12.79 -31.48 -8.43
N CYS A 7 -12.27 -32.70 -8.25
CA CYS A 7 -11.52 -33.09 -7.06
C CYS A 7 -10.10 -32.48 -7.00
N PHE A 8 -9.50 -32.11 -8.14
CA PHE A 8 -8.16 -31.49 -8.18
C PHE A 8 -8.23 -29.99 -7.89
N SER A 9 -9.26 -29.30 -8.40
CA SER A 9 -9.49 -27.89 -8.09
C SER A 9 -9.82 -27.67 -6.62
N GLU A 10 -10.61 -28.56 -6.01
CA GLU A 10 -10.94 -28.48 -4.58
C GLU A 10 -9.72 -28.71 -3.68
N ARG A 11 -8.82 -29.64 -4.04
CA ARG A 11 -7.58 -29.85 -3.30
C ARG A 11 -6.60 -28.69 -3.45
N LEU A 12 -6.52 -28.07 -4.63
CA LEU A 12 -5.69 -26.87 -4.84
C LEU A 12 -6.25 -25.66 -4.10
N SER A 13 -7.58 -25.48 -4.07
CA SER A 13 -8.20 -24.42 -3.27
C SER A 13 -8.02 -24.67 -1.78
N SER A 14 -8.15 -25.91 -1.30
CA SER A 14 -7.92 -26.23 0.12
C SER A 14 -6.45 -26.09 0.51
N LEU A 15 -5.52 -26.41 -0.40
CA LEU A 15 -4.08 -26.25 -0.16
C LEU A 15 -3.67 -24.77 -0.20
N ALA A 16 -4.23 -23.99 -1.13
CA ALA A 16 -4.05 -22.54 -1.18
C ALA A 16 -4.65 -21.86 0.07
N GLU A 17 -5.82 -22.29 0.52
CA GLU A 17 -6.44 -21.84 1.78
C GLU A 17 -5.64 -22.28 3.01
N ALA A 18 -5.01 -23.45 3.00
CA ALA A 18 -4.15 -23.89 4.11
C ALA A 18 -2.83 -23.08 4.17
N ILE A 19 -2.23 -22.79 3.02
CA ILE A 19 -0.99 -22.00 2.92
C ILE A 19 -1.25 -20.52 3.26
N VAL A 20 -2.34 -19.95 2.74
CA VAL A 20 -2.74 -18.54 2.99
C VAL A 20 -3.35 -18.39 4.39
N GLY A 21 -4.18 -19.34 4.81
CA GLY A 21 -4.86 -19.35 6.12
C GLY A 21 -3.92 -19.59 7.30
N GLY A 22 -2.84 -20.36 7.10
CA GLY A 22 -1.76 -20.54 8.08
C GLY A 22 -0.99 -19.24 8.38
N ALA A 23 -0.86 -18.34 7.40
CA ALA A 23 -0.22 -17.03 7.57
C ALA A 23 -1.17 -15.95 8.13
N LEU A 24 -2.48 -16.14 7.98
CA LEU A 24 -3.50 -15.13 8.29
C LEU A 24 -4.31 -15.35 9.57
N GLY A 25 -4.24 -16.53 10.21
CA GLY A 25 -4.85 -16.76 11.51
C GLY A 25 -6.37 -16.52 11.52
N ALA A 26 -7.11 -17.61 11.29
CA ALA A 26 -8.57 -17.70 11.13
C ALA A 26 -9.11 -17.30 9.75
N PRO A 27 -10.09 -18.05 9.20
CA PRO A 27 -10.80 -17.66 7.98
C PRO A 27 -11.34 -16.24 8.11
N LEU A 28 -11.25 -15.45 7.04
CA LEU A 28 -11.99 -14.19 6.94
C LEU A 28 -13.48 -14.52 6.91
N ASP A 29 -14.08 -14.66 8.08
CA ASP A 29 -15.53 -14.78 8.22
C ASP A 29 -16.12 -13.46 7.68
N ARG A 30 -16.64 -13.52 6.45
CA ARG A 30 -17.29 -12.37 5.83
C ARG A 30 -18.51 -12.07 6.69
N PRO A 31 -18.60 -10.90 7.34
CA PRO A 31 -19.75 -10.60 8.17
C PRO A 31 -21.00 -10.71 7.30
N ARG A 32 -21.90 -11.65 7.63
CA ARG A 32 -23.17 -11.90 6.94
C ARG A 32 -24.11 -10.67 6.92
N SER A 33 -23.76 -9.61 7.64
CA SER A 33 -24.32 -8.27 7.50
C SER A 33 -23.35 -7.22 8.09
N PRO A 34 -22.68 -6.38 7.27
CA PRO A 34 -21.86 -5.26 7.76
C PRO A 34 -22.68 -4.34 8.67
N GLU A 35 -23.96 -4.15 8.32
CA GLU A 35 -24.92 -3.26 8.96
C GLU A 35 -25.20 -3.62 10.43
N ARG A 36 -25.10 -4.90 10.84
CA ARG A 36 -25.48 -5.35 12.19
C ARG A 36 -24.45 -4.98 13.26
N PHE A 37 -23.20 -4.84 12.86
CA PHE A 37 -22.08 -4.62 13.78
C PHE A 37 -21.44 -3.25 13.63
N TRP A 38 -21.66 -2.62 12.47
CA TRP A 38 -21.27 -1.26 12.20
C TRP A 38 -22.51 -0.48 11.74
N PRO A 39 -23.43 -0.14 12.68
CA PRO A 39 -24.68 0.52 12.33
C PRO A 39 -24.32 1.86 11.69
N ALA A 40 -24.52 1.96 10.37
CA ALA A 40 -24.21 3.19 9.64
C ALA A 40 -25.01 4.34 10.24
N ASP A 41 -26.28 4.10 10.57
CA ASP A 41 -27.23 5.00 11.20
C ASP A 41 -26.78 5.65 12.52
N ARG A 42 -25.77 5.11 13.23
CA ARG A 42 -25.27 5.68 14.50
C ARG A 42 -24.14 6.71 14.36
N PHE A 43 -23.53 6.87 13.18
CA PHE A 43 -22.41 7.80 12.98
C PHE A 43 -22.83 9.03 12.17
N TRP A 44 -22.41 10.22 12.62
CA TRP A 44 -22.85 11.53 12.11
C TRP A 44 -22.56 11.80 10.60
N TYR A 45 -21.81 10.93 9.93
CA TYR A 45 -21.50 10.98 8.48
C TYR A 45 -22.06 9.81 7.66
N ALA A 46 -23.01 9.04 8.19
CA ALA A 46 -23.75 8.05 7.41
C ALA A 46 -24.82 8.69 6.52
N SER A 47 -24.45 9.74 5.78
CA SER A 47 -25.30 10.14 4.68
C SER A 47 -25.26 9.01 3.64
N PRO A 48 -26.41 8.41 3.28
CA PRO A 48 -26.45 7.39 2.23
C PRO A 48 -25.82 7.90 0.93
N MET A 49 -25.83 9.22 0.74
CA MET A 49 -25.11 9.92 -0.32
C MET A 49 -23.60 9.67 -0.33
N LEU A 50 -22.86 9.85 0.78
CA LEU A 50 -21.40 9.65 0.80
C LEU A 50 -21.02 8.19 0.54
N ARG A 51 -21.76 7.24 1.14
CA ARG A 51 -21.55 5.80 0.91
C ARG A 51 -21.81 5.45 -0.55
N GLN A 52 -22.90 5.93 -1.13
CA GLN A 52 -23.26 5.67 -2.52
C GLN A 52 -22.28 6.33 -3.49
N LEU A 53 -21.78 7.53 -3.15
CA LEU A 53 -20.75 8.21 -3.90
C LEU A 53 -19.43 7.41 -3.89
N GLY A 54 -19.00 6.92 -2.73
CA GLY A 54 -17.85 6.03 -2.61
C GLY A 54 -17.96 4.79 -3.50
N HIS A 55 -19.11 4.11 -3.49
CA HIS A 55 -19.35 2.95 -4.36
C HIS A 55 -19.47 3.29 -5.85
N ARG A 56 -19.84 4.51 -6.21
CA ARG A 56 -19.83 4.96 -7.61
C ARG A 56 -18.41 5.20 -8.09
N PHE A 57 -17.59 5.88 -7.28
CA PHE A 57 -16.18 6.08 -7.59
C PHE A 57 -15.42 4.76 -7.67
N GLU A 58 -15.62 3.86 -6.71
CA GLU A 58 -15.05 2.51 -6.71
C GLU A 58 -15.33 1.77 -8.03
N ARG A 59 -16.60 1.72 -8.44
CA ARG A 59 -17.02 1.03 -9.68
C ARG A 59 -16.47 1.70 -10.93
N PHE A 60 -16.45 3.03 -10.97
CA PHE A 60 -15.87 3.77 -12.08
C PHE A 60 -14.38 3.46 -12.22
N PHE A 61 -13.61 3.63 -11.14
CA PHE A 61 -12.17 3.38 -11.15
C PHE A 61 -11.83 1.94 -11.53
N HIS A 62 -12.54 0.95 -10.96
CA HIS A 62 -12.34 -0.46 -11.34
C HIS A 62 -12.66 -0.75 -12.81
N ALA A 63 -13.61 -0.04 -13.42
CA ALA A 63 -13.97 -0.23 -14.82
C ALA A 63 -13.05 0.50 -15.79
N THR A 64 -12.47 1.64 -15.39
CA THR A 64 -11.70 2.50 -16.30
C THR A 64 -10.18 2.39 -16.15
N THR A 65 -9.69 1.97 -14.98
CA THR A 65 -8.25 1.98 -14.69
C THR A 65 -7.61 0.71 -15.21
N PRO A 66 -6.74 0.78 -16.24
CA PRO A 66 -6.02 -0.38 -16.70
C PRO A 66 -5.00 -0.82 -15.65
N ASP A 67 -4.58 -2.07 -15.74
CA ASP A 67 -3.48 -2.56 -14.91
C ASP A 67 -2.23 -1.66 -15.07
N PRO A 68 -1.49 -1.35 -13.99
CA PRO A 68 -0.32 -0.48 -14.05
C PRO A 68 0.74 -0.93 -15.06
N PHE A 69 0.92 -2.24 -15.27
CA PHE A 69 1.84 -2.77 -16.27
C PHE A 69 1.35 -2.49 -17.69
N VAL A 70 0.05 -2.65 -17.94
CA VAL A 70 -0.57 -2.29 -19.23
C VAL A 70 -0.39 -0.81 -19.52
N LEU A 71 -0.57 0.06 -18.52
CA LEU A 71 -0.30 1.50 -18.66
C LEU A 71 1.17 1.77 -18.98
N ALA A 72 2.11 1.12 -18.32
CA ALA A 72 3.55 1.30 -18.55
C ALA A 72 3.96 0.89 -19.98
N VAL A 73 3.49 -0.28 -20.45
CA VAL A 73 3.74 -0.74 -21.83
C VAL A 73 3.07 0.18 -22.84
N GLY A 74 1.80 0.55 -22.62
CA GLY A 74 1.06 1.45 -23.50
C GLY A 74 1.73 2.81 -23.62
N LEU A 75 2.16 3.40 -22.51
CA LEU A 75 2.89 4.67 -22.51
C LEU A 75 4.23 4.55 -23.24
N THR A 76 4.95 3.43 -23.07
CA THR A 76 6.20 3.16 -23.80
C THR A 76 5.97 3.17 -25.31
N LEU A 77 4.89 2.52 -25.79
CA LEU A 77 4.54 2.49 -27.20
C LEU A 77 4.09 3.87 -27.73
N VAL A 78 3.33 4.63 -26.93
CA VAL A 78 2.93 6.00 -27.28
C VAL A 78 4.15 6.90 -27.41
N VAL A 79 5.06 6.87 -26.43
CA VAL A 79 6.30 7.66 -26.46
C VAL A 79 7.19 7.25 -27.64
N PHE A 80 7.29 5.94 -27.92
CA PHE A 80 8.01 5.45 -29.10
C PHE A 80 7.41 6.00 -30.41
N GLY A 81 6.08 5.94 -30.56
CA GLY A 81 5.38 6.46 -31.73
C GLY A 81 5.55 7.97 -31.88
N LEU A 82 5.44 8.73 -30.78
CA LEU A 82 5.67 10.17 -30.77
C LEU A 82 7.11 10.48 -31.19
N ALA A 83 8.11 9.81 -30.60
CA ALA A 83 9.51 10.03 -30.93
C ALA A 83 9.79 9.77 -32.43
N ALA A 84 9.21 8.71 -33.00
CA ALA A 84 9.36 8.39 -34.42
C ALA A 84 8.67 9.39 -35.37
N LEU A 85 7.61 10.08 -34.91
CA LEU A 85 6.86 11.06 -35.71
C LEU A 85 7.39 12.49 -35.57
N THR A 86 7.97 12.84 -34.42
CA THR A 86 8.35 14.23 -34.10
C THR A 86 9.86 14.48 -34.12
N THR A 87 10.69 13.45 -34.27
CA THR A 87 12.14 13.55 -34.15
C THR A 87 12.83 12.96 -35.38
N GLU A 88 13.96 13.54 -35.79
CA GLU A 88 14.80 13.02 -36.89
C GLU A 88 15.68 11.83 -36.44
N THR A 89 15.13 10.91 -35.65
CA THR A 89 15.84 9.71 -35.18
C THR A 89 15.25 8.46 -35.81
N SER A 90 16.11 7.50 -36.18
CA SER A 90 15.61 6.24 -36.73
C SER A 90 14.87 5.44 -35.65
N PRO A 91 13.87 4.61 -36.01
CA PRO A 91 13.18 3.76 -35.04
C PRO A 91 14.13 2.89 -34.20
N LEU A 92 15.24 2.45 -34.80
CA LEU A 92 16.26 1.68 -34.11
C LEU A 92 17.00 2.52 -33.06
N ASP A 93 17.24 3.80 -33.33
CA ASP A 93 17.88 4.71 -32.37
C ASP A 93 16.96 5.01 -31.18
N VAL A 94 15.65 5.08 -31.40
CA VAL A 94 14.67 5.20 -30.30
C VAL A 94 14.69 3.95 -29.41
N VAL A 95 14.74 2.75 -30.00
CA VAL A 95 14.89 1.50 -29.21
C VAL A 95 16.23 1.50 -28.46
N ARG A 96 17.32 1.91 -29.11
CA ARG A 96 18.65 2.02 -28.49
C ARG A 96 18.67 3.00 -27.31
N ALA A 97 18.00 4.13 -27.45
CA ALA A 97 17.85 5.11 -26.36
C ALA A 97 17.02 4.52 -25.20
N TRP A 98 15.93 3.81 -25.51
CA TRP A 98 15.09 3.16 -24.49
C TRP A 98 15.83 2.07 -23.71
N GLN A 99 16.64 1.23 -24.37
CA GLN A 99 17.44 0.19 -23.72
C GLN A 99 18.82 0.69 -23.22
N GLY A 100 19.20 1.93 -23.48
CA GLY A 100 20.53 2.43 -23.16
C GLY A 100 20.70 2.73 -21.67
N ASP A 101 21.90 3.16 -21.29
CA ASP A 101 22.27 3.45 -19.89
C ASP A 101 21.41 4.55 -19.25
N ALA A 102 20.89 5.50 -20.06
CA ALA A 102 19.99 6.55 -19.61
C ALA A 102 18.49 6.18 -19.72
N GLY A 103 18.18 5.02 -20.30
CA GLY A 103 16.83 4.54 -20.53
C GLY A 103 16.31 3.66 -19.40
N PHE A 104 15.67 2.54 -19.76
CA PHE A 104 15.04 1.61 -18.83
C PHE A 104 15.97 1.10 -17.73
N TRP A 105 17.22 0.76 -18.05
CA TRP A 105 18.15 0.18 -17.08
C TRP A 105 18.61 1.16 -16.01
N SER A 106 18.57 2.48 -16.28
CA SER A 106 18.87 3.50 -15.28
C SER A 106 17.96 3.42 -14.05
N LEU A 107 16.74 2.90 -14.23
CA LEU A 107 15.73 2.77 -13.19
C LEU A 107 15.91 1.51 -12.35
N LEU A 108 16.67 0.51 -12.80
CA LEU A 108 16.74 -0.79 -12.14
C LEU A 108 17.28 -0.70 -10.70
N ALA A 109 18.36 0.07 -10.50
CA ALA A 109 18.92 0.28 -9.17
C ALA A 109 17.93 0.98 -8.23
N PHE A 110 17.26 2.02 -8.74
CA PHE A 110 16.22 2.73 -7.99
C PHE A 110 15.01 1.83 -7.67
N SER A 111 14.51 1.07 -8.65
CA SER A 111 13.42 0.12 -8.46
C SER A 111 13.79 -0.96 -7.44
N MET A 112 15.02 -1.48 -7.49
CA MET A 112 15.50 -2.45 -6.50
C MET A 112 15.50 -1.86 -5.08
N GLN A 113 15.94 -0.61 -4.91
CA GLN A 113 15.87 0.09 -3.62
C GLN A 113 14.42 0.16 -3.12
N MET A 114 13.47 0.54 -3.99
CA MET A 114 12.05 0.63 -3.62
C MET A 114 11.44 -0.74 -3.28
N VAL A 115 11.78 -1.79 -4.03
CA VAL A 115 11.36 -3.18 -3.73
C VAL A 115 11.90 -3.62 -2.38
N LEU A 116 13.18 -3.39 -2.10
CA LEU A 116 13.80 -3.77 -0.82
C LEU A 116 13.12 -3.07 0.35
N ILE A 117 12.77 -1.79 0.25
CA ILE A 117 12.06 -1.08 1.32
C ILE A 117 10.72 -1.77 1.64
N LEU A 118 9.94 -2.12 0.62
CA LEU A 118 8.66 -2.82 0.80
C LEU A 118 8.82 -4.23 1.35
N VAL A 119 9.71 -5.03 0.76
CA VAL A 119 9.92 -6.43 1.14
C VAL A 119 10.46 -6.53 2.56
N THR A 120 11.44 -5.69 2.93
CA THR A 120 11.99 -5.67 4.29
C THR A 120 10.99 -5.15 5.30
N GLY A 121 10.21 -4.11 4.97
CA GLY A 121 9.12 -3.62 5.80
C GLY A 121 8.07 -4.70 6.07
N HIS A 122 7.69 -5.46 5.04
CA HIS A 122 6.79 -6.60 5.18
C HIS A 122 7.39 -7.74 6.02
N ALA A 123 8.63 -8.12 5.74
CA ALA A 123 9.33 -9.18 6.48
C ALA A 123 9.41 -8.86 7.97
N LEU A 124 9.75 -7.61 8.32
CA LEU A 124 9.78 -7.13 9.69
C LEU A 124 8.39 -7.16 10.33
N ALA A 125 7.35 -6.69 9.62
CA ALA A 125 5.97 -6.75 10.09
C ALA A 125 5.47 -8.18 10.35
N ALA A 126 5.99 -9.17 9.61
CA ALA A 126 5.63 -10.56 9.77
C ALA A 126 6.25 -11.22 11.02
N THR A 127 7.23 -10.58 11.67
CA THR A 127 7.93 -11.15 12.82
C THR A 127 7.02 -11.30 14.06
N ARG A 128 7.34 -12.27 14.93
CA ARG A 128 6.61 -12.50 16.18
C ARG A 128 6.57 -11.27 17.11
N PRO A 129 7.67 -10.52 17.30
CA PRO A 129 7.66 -9.33 18.16
C PRO A 129 6.71 -8.25 17.65
N VAL A 130 6.70 -7.97 16.34
CA VAL A 130 5.79 -6.95 15.78
C VAL A 130 4.34 -7.37 15.91
N ARG A 131 4.01 -8.64 15.61
CA ARG A 131 2.66 -9.18 15.81
C ARG A 131 2.21 -9.13 17.28
N ALA A 132 3.11 -9.43 18.22
CA ALA A 132 2.83 -9.33 19.64
C ALA A 132 2.57 -7.86 20.06
N GLY A 133 3.39 -6.93 19.56
CA GLY A 133 3.19 -5.49 19.75
C GLY A 133 1.85 -4.99 19.24
N ILE A 134 1.47 -5.37 18.01
CA ILE A 134 0.16 -5.03 17.43
C ILE A 134 -0.99 -5.57 18.30
N THR A 135 -0.91 -6.83 18.71
CA THR A 135 -1.93 -7.47 19.55
C THR A 135 -2.06 -6.80 20.92
N TRP A 136 -0.94 -6.35 21.49
CA TRP A 136 -0.92 -5.62 22.75
C TRP A 136 -1.52 -4.23 22.59
N LEU A 137 -1.07 -3.47 21.59
CA LEU A 137 -1.58 -2.13 21.26
C LEU A 137 -3.09 -2.14 21.01
N ALA A 138 -3.60 -3.17 20.33
CA ALA A 138 -5.02 -3.31 20.03
C ALA A 138 -5.93 -3.34 21.27
N ARG A 139 -5.38 -3.66 22.45
CA ARG A 139 -6.13 -3.71 23.73
C ARG A 139 -6.18 -2.36 24.45
N LEU A 140 -5.33 -1.40 24.07
CA LEU A 140 -5.22 -0.13 24.78
C LEU A 140 -6.43 0.81 24.61
N PRO A 141 -7.02 0.97 23.41
CA PRO A 141 -8.10 1.93 23.22
C PRO A 141 -9.33 1.60 24.06
N ARG A 142 -9.93 2.62 24.68
CA ARG A 142 -11.19 2.53 25.41
C ARG A 142 -12.36 3.19 24.67
N THR A 143 -12.07 4.01 23.67
CA THR A 143 -13.06 4.69 22.83
C THR A 143 -12.68 4.60 21.34
N GLY A 144 -13.65 4.80 20.44
CA GLY A 144 -13.38 4.82 19.00
C GLY A 144 -12.40 5.92 18.56
N ALA A 145 -12.44 7.09 19.20
CA ALA A 145 -11.50 8.18 18.93
C ALA A 145 -10.07 7.80 19.34
N GLN A 146 -9.90 7.19 20.51
CA GLN A 146 -8.59 6.66 20.95
C GLN A 146 -8.10 5.56 20.02
N ALA A 147 -8.99 4.72 19.50
CA ALA A 147 -8.63 3.68 18.54
C ALA A 147 -8.08 4.27 17.24
N ALA A 148 -8.76 5.26 16.66
CA ALA A 148 -8.30 5.97 15.47
C ALA A 148 -6.96 6.70 15.71
N ALA A 149 -6.85 7.43 16.81
CA ALA A 149 -5.63 8.15 17.17
C ALA A 149 -4.43 7.21 17.38
N LEU A 150 -4.64 6.06 18.05
CA LEU A 150 -3.59 5.06 18.25
C LEU A 150 -3.13 4.48 16.92
N VAL A 151 -4.07 4.09 16.04
CA VAL A 151 -3.73 3.53 14.73
C VAL A 151 -2.95 4.54 13.90
N ALA A 152 -3.39 5.80 13.87
CA ALA A 152 -2.69 6.87 13.16
C ALA A 152 -1.29 7.12 13.71
N ALA A 153 -1.14 7.28 15.02
CA ALA A 153 0.14 7.56 15.65
C ALA A 153 1.17 6.45 15.40
N VAL A 154 0.76 5.18 15.53
CA VAL A 154 1.65 4.04 15.28
C VAL A 154 1.97 3.93 13.80
N SER A 155 1.00 4.13 12.90
CA SER A 155 1.24 4.14 11.45
C SER A 155 2.26 5.22 11.06
N ILE A 156 2.09 6.44 11.57
CA ILE A 156 3.02 7.57 11.38
C ILE A 156 4.41 7.22 11.91
N ALA A 157 4.51 6.74 13.15
CA ALA A 157 5.80 6.38 13.75
C ALA A 157 6.52 5.29 12.94
N CYS A 158 5.80 4.25 12.53
CA CYS A 158 6.36 3.21 11.67
C CYS A 158 6.76 3.75 10.29
N ALA A 159 5.96 4.63 9.69
CA ALA A 159 6.24 5.22 8.38
C ALA A 159 7.46 6.16 8.40
N LEU A 160 7.68 6.89 9.51
CA LEU A 160 8.88 7.71 9.71
C LEU A 160 10.16 6.87 9.75
N LEU A 161 10.09 5.68 10.35
CA LEU A 161 11.22 4.73 10.36
C LEU A 161 11.41 4.08 8.99
N ASN A 162 10.34 3.48 8.47
CA ASN A 162 10.32 2.81 7.18
C ASN A 162 8.91 2.90 6.59
N TRP A 163 8.75 3.59 5.47
CA TRP A 163 7.43 3.81 4.88
C TRP A 163 6.74 2.50 4.46
N GLY A 164 7.50 1.48 4.05
CA GLY A 164 6.99 0.14 3.76
C GLY A 164 6.45 -0.58 5.00
N LEU A 165 7.12 -0.44 6.15
CA LEU A 165 6.64 -0.96 7.44
C LEU A 165 5.35 -0.26 7.86
N GLY A 166 5.29 1.08 7.73
CA GLY A 166 4.12 1.88 8.07
C GLY A 166 2.85 1.42 7.33
N LEU A 167 2.97 1.13 6.03
CA LEU A 167 1.90 0.56 5.22
C LEU A 167 1.34 -0.75 5.78
N ILE A 168 2.23 -1.70 6.10
CA ILE A 168 1.82 -3.03 6.56
C ILE A 168 1.29 -2.99 7.99
N VAL A 169 2.01 -2.32 8.91
CA VAL A 169 1.62 -2.21 10.31
C VAL A 169 0.33 -1.41 10.45
N GLY A 170 0.15 -0.32 9.71
CA GLY A 170 -1.08 0.47 9.73
C GLY A 170 -2.32 -0.37 9.38
N ALA A 171 -2.23 -1.20 8.34
CA ALA A 171 -3.32 -2.09 7.94
C ALA A 171 -3.60 -3.19 8.98
N LEU A 172 -2.55 -3.84 9.49
CA LEU A 172 -2.69 -4.90 10.50
C LEU A 172 -3.25 -4.35 11.82
N LEU A 173 -2.79 -3.19 12.26
CA LEU A 173 -3.22 -2.55 13.48
C LEU A 173 -4.67 -2.06 13.37
N ALA A 174 -5.08 -1.44 12.26
CA ALA A 174 -6.47 -1.06 12.02
C ALA A 174 -7.42 -2.26 12.13
N ARG A 175 -7.04 -3.38 11.53
CA ARG A 175 -7.79 -4.65 11.60
C ARG A 175 -7.90 -5.17 13.03
N ASP A 176 -6.78 -5.28 13.74
CA ASP A 176 -6.73 -5.91 15.06
C ASP A 176 -7.36 -5.02 16.14
N VAL A 177 -7.16 -3.71 16.07
CA VAL A 177 -7.88 -2.72 16.90
C VAL A 177 -9.37 -2.80 16.64
N GLY A 178 -9.81 -2.85 15.37
CA GLY A 178 -11.23 -3.00 15.03
C GLY A 178 -11.85 -4.27 15.62
N ARG A 179 -11.15 -5.39 15.53
CA ARG A 179 -11.56 -6.67 16.15
C ARG A 179 -11.62 -6.57 17.68
N ALA A 180 -10.62 -5.95 18.31
CA ALA A 180 -10.56 -5.79 19.77
C ALA A 180 -11.61 -4.82 20.32
N CYS A 181 -11.93 -3.74 19.59
CA CYS A 181 -13.03 -2.84 19.93
C CYS A 181 -14.37 -3.57 19.84
N ARG A 182 -14.62 -4.30 18.74
CA ARG A 182 -15.81 -5.12 18.57
C ARG A 182 -16.00 -6.13 19.69
N ALA A 183 -14.96 -6.88 20.04
CA ALA A 183 -15.02 -7.90 21.09
C ALA A 183 -15.38 -7.32 22.47
N ARG A 184 -15.09 -6.03 22.69
CA ARG A 184 -15.34 -5.32 23.96
C ARG A 184 -16.57 -4.40 23.92
N GLY A 185 -17.34 -4.41 22.82
CA GLY A 185 -18.49 -3.53 22.66
C GLY A 185 -18.15 -2.04 22.54
N ILE A 186 -16.91 -1.70 22.13
CA ILE A 186 -16.50 -0.31 21.89
C ILE A 186 -16.92 0.09 20.48
N GLU A 187 -17.73 1.14 20.38
CA GLU A 187 -18.12 1.72 19.10
C GLU A 187 -16.91 2.43 18.44
N ALA A 188 -16.32 1.82 17.39
CA ALA A 188 -15.14 2.35 16.67
C ALA A 188 -15.25 2.22 15.14
N HIS A 189 -15.24 3.34 14.41
CA HIS A 189 -15.50 3.39 12.97
C HIS A 189 -14.47 2.67 12.12
N TYR A 190 -14.79 1.44 11.69
CA TYR A 190 -13.83 0.58 11.02
C TYR A 190 -13.22 1.23 9.76
N PRO A 191 -13.99 1.85 8.83
CA PRO A 191 -13.39 2.60 7.74
C PRO A 191 -12.51 3.79 8.20
N LEU A 192 -12.83 4.40 9.35
CA LEU A 192 -12.00 5.47 9.91
C LEU A 192 -10.71 4.90 10.49
N LEU A 193 -10.74 3.74 11.15
CA LEU A 193 -9.54 3.04 11.60
C LEU A 193 -8.64 2.68 10.40
N VAL A 194 -9.23 2.20 9.31
CA VAL A 194 -8.51 1.94 8.06
C VAL A 194 -7.89 3.24 7.52
N ALA A 195 -8.65 4.32 7.45
CA ALA A 195 -8.14 5.63 7.03
C ALA A 195 -7.03 6.16 7.96
N SER A 196 -7.15 5.97 9.27
CA SER A 196 -6.10 6.28 10.24
C SER A 196 -4.84 5.45 9.98
N GLY A 197 -4.98 4.19 9.55
CA GLY A 197 -3.86 3.37 9.12
C GLY A 197 -3.10 3.96 7.92
N TYR A 198 -3.78 4.72 7.07
CA TYR A 198 -3.17 5.45 5.95
C TYR A 198 -2.50 6.78 6.38
N ALA A 199 -2.65 7.25 7.62
CA ALA A 199 -2.04 8.51 8.05
C ALA A 199 -0.50 8.49 8.00
N GLY A 200 0.13 7.31 8.10
CA GLY A 200 1.57 7.17 7.85
C GLY A 200 1.98 7.59 6.43
N LEU A 201 1.07 7.43 5.46
CA LEU A 201 1.22 8.00 4.12
C LEU A 201 0.95 9.51 4.06
N MET A 202 0.98 10.26 5.15
CA MET A 202 1.04 11.73 5.06
C MET A 202 2.44 12.26 5.33
N CYS A 203 3.24 11.51 6.10
CA CYS A 203 4.57 11.93 6.53
C CYS A 203 5.70 11.07 5.96
N TRP A 204 5.39 10.01 5.21
CA TRP A 204 6.36 8.99 4.80
C TRP A 204 7.56 9.55 4.04
N HIS A 205 7.36 10.59 3.24
CA HIS A 205 8.42 11.25 2.46
C HIS A 205 9.41 12.04 3.34
N GLY A 206 9.02 12.44 4.55
CA GLY A 206 9.88 13.12 5.52
C GLY A 206 10.56 12.18 6.52
N GLY A 207 10.38 10.87 6.39
CA GLY A 207 11.01 9.87 7.25
C GLY A 207 12.45 9.51 6.85
N PHE A 208 13.09 8.68 7.66
CA PHE A 208 14.47 8.20 7.43
C PHE A 208 14.64 7.39 6.14
N SER A 209 13.54 6.79 5.65
CA SER A 209 13.50 6.02 4.40
C SER A 209 13.06 6.85 3.18
N GLY A 210 12.91 8.17 3.34
CA GLY A 210 12.51 9.08 2.27
C GLY A 210 13.65 9.27 1.26
N THR A 211 13.37 9.00 -0.01
CA THR A 211 14.38 9.11 -1.08
C THR A 211 14.91 10.53 -1.25
N ALA A 212 14.05 11.55 -1.12
CA ALA A 212 14.46 12.95 -1.24
C ALA A 212 15.37 13.40 -0.08
N PRO A 213 14.99 13.19 1.21
CA PRO A 213 15.90 13.43 2.33
C PRO A 213 17.25 12.72 2.20
N LEU A 214 17.27 11.44 1.82
CA LEU A 214 18.52 10.68 1.68
C LEU A 214 19.44 11.26 0.61
N LYS A 215 18.89 11.70 -0.53
CA LYS A 215 19.67 12.37 -1.58
C LYS A 215 20.18 13.75 -1.17
N MET A 216 19.66 14.35 -0.12
CA MET A 216 20.16 15.65 0.38
C MET A 216 21.24 15.50 1.46
N THR A 217 21.69 14.27 1.76
CA THR A 217 22.72 14.02 2.78
C THR A 217 24.13 13.82 2.23
N THR A 218 24.31 13.80 0.90
CA THR A 218 25.63 13.66 0.27
C THR A 218 25.95 14.88 -0.59
N ALA A 219 27.17 15.40 -0.49
CA ALA A 219 27.59 16.56 -1.27
C ALA A 219 27.43 16.37 -2.80
N PRO A 220 27.76 15.20 -3.39
CA PRO A 220 27.57 14.97 -4.83
C PRO A 220 26.10 15.04 -5.26
N ASP A 221 25.19 14.50 -4.47
CA ASP A 221 23.76 14.55 -4.80
C ASP A 221 23.21 15.97 -4.61
N VAL A 222 23.61 16.69 -3.56
CA VAL A 222 23.21 18.08 -3.32
C VAL A 222 23.68 19.00 -4.46
N GLU A 223 24.93 18.89 -4.87
CA GLU A 223 25.50 19.63 -6.01
C GLU A 223 24.76 19.32 -7.31
N ARG A 224 24.42 18.04 -7.55
CA ARG A 224 23.64 17.63 -8.73
C ARG A 224 22.27 18.29 -8.80
N PHE A 225 21.60 18.53 -7.67
CA PHE A 225 20.24 19.07 -7.64
C PHE A 225 20.17 20.59 -7.45
N LEU A 226 21.09 21.19 -6.67
CA LEU A 226 21.08 22.62 -6.35
C LEU A 226 22.13 23.42 -7.13
N GLY A 227 23.11 22.76 -7.75
CA GLY A 227 24.26 23.39 -8.38
C GLY A 227 25.40 23.70 -7.39
N ALA A 228 26.61 23.84 -7.90
CA ALA A 228 27.82 24.01 -7.10
C ALA A 228 27.81 25.26 -6.19
N GLU A 229 27.13 26.33 -6.59
CA GLU A 229 27.07 27.57 -5.80
C GLU A 229 26.19 27.44 -4.54
N LEU A 230 25.18 26.58 -4.56
CA LEU A 230 24.26 26.35 -3.44
C LEU A 230 24.66 25.14 -2.59
N ALA A 231 25.60 24.32 -3.07
CA ALA A 231 26.08 23.11 -2.40
C ALA A 231 27.36 23.34 -1.55
N ALA A 232 28.00 24.51 -1.68
CA ALA A 232 29.17 24.94 -0.89
C ALA A 232 28.76 25.49 0.48
#